data_AF-A0A9E6B222-F1
#
_entry.id   AF-A0A9E6B222-F1
#
_cell.length_a   1.000
_cell.length_b   1.000
_cell.length_c   1.000
_cell.angle_alpha   90.00
_cell.angle_beta   90.00
_cell.angle_gamma   90.00
#
_symmetry.space_group_name_H-M   'P 1'
#
loop_
_entity.id
_entity.type
_entity.pdbx_description
1 polymer ?
#
loop_
_entity_poly.entity_id
_entity_poly.type
_entity_poly.pdbx_seq_one_letter_code
_entity_poly.pdbx_strand_id
1 'polypeptide(L)'
;MFNCNKSWCQRHLSLSVLLFASIIAIPDVDAGVFDACFSPSEYQAISAVKLKVRADTRASDMGICYDAAVCLARSEKALSKQQVTYLLAAMKNEPGVRYTREYRQLMGVSLDVNDLSPVLNLDEVTESGFVNFQETFENQNMIHTGYIQVTSDGETFFYHANGHTGDTFLMRGDAEMPVQAGRTNRYLLTPDKLGKFNLWLESRRLRIHYTPVSEVSANITAGMRLAL
;
A
#
# COMPACT_ATOMS: atom_id res chain seq x y z
N MET A 1 -22.46 -22.83 -75.16
CA MET A 1 -23.07 -22.15 -76.32
C MET A 1 -23.60 -20.80 -75.87
N PHE A 2 -23.34 -19.76 -76.66
CA PHE A 2 -23.71 -18.34 -76.53
C PHE A 2 -22.93 -17.45 -75.54
N ASN A 3 -21.87 -16.88 -76.10
CA ASN A 3 -21.39 -15.51 -75.87
C ASN A 3 -22.52 -14.47 -75.98
N CYS A 4 -22.46 -13.41 -75.19
CA CYS A 4 -22.66 -12.07 -75.73
C CYS A 4 -21.79 -11.05 -74.98
N ASN A 5 -21.26 -10.11 -75.76
CA ASN A 5 -20.12 -9.23 -75.52
C ASN A 5 -20.56 -7.78 -75.80
N LYS A 6 -19.74 -6.81 -75.34
CA LYS A 6 -19.70 -5.38 -75.73
C LYS A 6 -20.81 -4.48 -75.16
N SER A 7 -20.63 -3.19 -74.95
CA SER A 7 -19.49 -2.27 -74.80
C SER A 7 -20.09 -0.86 -74.63
N TRP A 8 -19.50 -0.04 -73.77
CA TRP A 8 -19.27 1.40 -73.95
C TRP A 8 -20.43 2.33 -74.41
N CYS A 9 -20.80 3.26 -73.53
CA CYS A 9 -21.07 4.63 -73.97
C CYS A 9 -20.69 5.65 -72.87
N GLN A 10 -19.87 6.62 -73.25
CA GLN A 10 -19.46 7.79 -72.47
C GLN A 10 -20.62 8.77 -72.29
N ARG A 11 -20.62 9.54 -71.18
CA ARG A 11 -20.49 11.01 -71.21
C ARG A 11 -20.50 11.61 -69.80
N HIS A 12 -19.57 12.54 -69.62
CA HIS A 12 -19.42 13.44 -68.49
C HIS A 12 -20.68 14.27 -68.21
N LEU A 13 -20.98 14.52 -66.93
CA LEU A 13 -21.22 15.87 -66.43
C LEU A 13 -21.14 15.88 -64.89
N SER A 14 -20.24 16.72 -64.41
CA SER A 14 -20.07 17.16 -63.04
C SER A 14 -21.33 17.84 -62.50
N LEU A 15 -21.70 17.59 -61.25
CA LEU A 15 -21.75 18.65 -60.22
C LEU A 15 -22.00 18.03 -58.84
N SER A 16 -21.23 18.56 -57.90
CA SER A 16 -21.14 18.20 -56.48
C SER A 16 -22.48 18.26 -55.74
N VAL A 17 -22.79 17.20 -54.99
CA VAL A 17 -23.59 17.28 -53.77
C VAL A 17 -22.94 16.37 -52.72
N LEU A 18 -22.30 17.00 -51.74
CA LEU A 18 -21.89 16.38 -50.48
C LEU A 18 -23.15 15.99 -49.70
N LEU A 19 -23.36 14.69 -49.52
CA LEU A 19 -24.29 14.16 -48.52
C LEU A 19 -23.54 13.06 -47.77
N PHE A 20 -23.14 13.40 -46.55
CA PHE A 20 -22.62 12.49 -45.55
C PHE A 20 -23.66 11.39 -45.31
N ALA A 21 -23.42 10.19 -45.83
CA ALA A 21 -24.08 9.00 -45.36
C ALA A 21 -23.50 8.68 -43.98
N SER A 22 -24.28 8.95 -42.94
CA SER A 22 -24.02 8.46 -41.58
C SER A 22 -24.01 6.93 -41.63
N ILE A 23 -22.82 6.34 -41.62
CA ILE A 23 -22.66 4.94 -41.26
C ILE A 23 -23.03 4.87 -39.79
N ILE A 24 -24.25 4.41 -39.50
CA ILE A 24 -24.58 3.90 -38.17
C ILE A 24 -23.78 2.59 -38.07
N ALA A 25 -22.57 2.69 -37.52
CA ALA A 25 -21.92 1.53 -36.95
C ALA A 25 -22.84 1.07 -35.82
N ILE A 26 -23.49 -0.08 -35.99
CA ILE A 26 -24.10 -0.80 -34.89
C ILE A 26 -22.93 -1.13 -33.96
N PRO A 27 -22.84 -0.55 -32.74
CA PRO A 27 -21.84 -1.02 -31.81
C PRO A 27 -22.17 -2.47 -31.51
N ASP A 28 -21.19 -3.32 -31.77
CA ASP A 28 -21.19 -4.74 -31.48
C ASP A 28 -21.65 -4.93 -30.02
N VAL A 29 -22.84 -5.51 -29.86
CA VAL A 29 -23.48 -5.70 -28.56
C VAL A 29 -22.92 -6.97 -27.93
N ASP A 30 -21.60 -7.03 -27.73
CA ASP A 30 -20.93 -8.14 -27.05
C ASP A 30 -19.54 -7.77 -26.47
N ALA A 31 -19.30 -6.48 -26.21
CA ALA A 31 -18.23 -6.09 -25.29
C ALA A 31 -18.75 -6.22 -23.86
N GLY A 32 -18.50 -7.38 -23.28
CA GLY A 32 -19.01 -7.79 -21.97
C GLY A 32 -18.84 -6.73 -20.88
N VAL A 33 -19.92 -6.58 -20.11
CA VAL A 33 -20.04 -5.88 -18.81
C VAL A 33 -18.99 -6.34 -17.76
N PHE A 34 -18.10 -7.28 -18.11
CA PHE A 34 -17.12 -7.91 -17.24
C PHE A 34 -15.66 -7.46 -17.48
N ASP A 35 -15.34 -6.76 -18.57
CA ASP A 35 -13.95 -6.30 -18.81
C ASP A 35 -13.58 -5.05 -18.00
N ALA A 36 -14.57 -4.33 -17.46
CA ALA A 36 -14.33 -3.26 -16.49
C ALA A 36 -14.00 -3.78 -15.07
N CYS A 37 -14.08 -5.09 -14.82
CA CYS A 37 -13.81 -5.69 -13.52
C CYS A 37 -12.35 -6.12 -13.30
N PHE A 38 -11.49 -5.97 -14.31
CA PHE A 38 -10.09 -6.43 -14.25
C PHE A 38 -9.08 -5.38 -14.70
N SER A 39 -9.31 -4.10 -14.34
CA SER A 39 -8.16 -3.20 -14.20
C SER A 39 -7.20 -3.78 -13.16
N PRO A 40 -5.87 -3.70 -13.37
CA PRO A 40 -4.92 -3.96 -12.29
C PRO A 40 -5.31 -3.00 -11.17
N SER A 41 -5.96 -3.52 -10.13
CA SER A 41 -6.76 -2.68 -9.24
C SER A 41 -5.85 -1.65 -8.60
N GLU A 42 -6.03 -0.40 -8.99
CA GLU A 42 -5.50 0.75 -8.26
C GLU A 42 -5.88 0.57 -6.79
N TYR A 43 -4.92 0.80 -5.91
CA TYR A 43 -5.16 0.68 -4.48
C TYR A 43 -6.38 1.52 -4.09
N GLN A 44 -7.32 0.91 -3.38
CA GLN A 44 -8.48 1.61 -2.83
C GLN A 44 -8.48 1.47 -1.32
N ALA A 45 -8.41 2.60 -0.62
CA ALA A 45 -8.53 2.66 0.83
C ALA A 45 -9.80 1.95 1.30
N ILE A 46 -9.73 1.26 2.44
CA ILE A 46 -10.86 0.55 3.04
C ILE A 46 -11.09 1.01 4.48
N SER A 47 -12.27 0.71 5.03
CA SER A 47 -12.53 0.95 6.45
C SER A 47 -11.66 0.06 7.34
N ALA A 48 -11.38 0.54 8.56
CA ALA A 48 -10.62 -0.21 9.56
C ALA A 48 -11.32 -1.51 9.97
N VAL A 49 -12.66 -1.57 9.94
CA VAL A 49 -13.44 -2.80 10.19
C VAL A 49 -13.17 -3.84 9.10
N LYS A 50 -13.14 -3.42 7.84
CA LYS A 50 -12.86 -4.33 6.71
C LYS A 50 -11.42 -4.82 6.74
N LEU A 51 -10.46 -3.97 7.10
CA LEU A 51 -9.07 -4.40 7.30
C LEU A 51 -8.98 -5.44 8.41
N LYS A 52 -9.62 -5.19 9.56
CA LYS A 52 -9.67 -6.15 10.68
C LYS A 52 -10.16 -7.52 10.24
N VAL A 53 -11.31 -7.60 9.58
CA VAL A 53 -11.88 -8.89 9.14
C VAL A 53 -10.89 -9.66 8.27
N ARG A 54 -10.21 -8.98 7.34
CA ARG A 54 -9.19 -9.60 6.47
C ARG A 54 -7.93 -10.01 7.23
N ALA A 55 -7.47 -9.18 8.16
CA ALA A 55 -6.32 -9.44 9.01
C ALA A 55 -6.55 -10.67 9.91
N ASP A 56 -7.77 -10.82 10.46
CA ASP A 56 -8.14 -11.95 11.32
C ASP A 56 -8.01 -13.30 10.57
N THR A 57 -8.38 -13.34 9.28
CA THR A 57 -8.20 -14.55 8.45
C THR A 57 -6.74 -14.93 8.18
N ARG A 58 -5.80 -14.05 8.53
CA ARG A 58 -4.36 -14.18 8.29
C ARG A 58 -3.55 -14.10 9.59
N ALA A 59 -4.20 -14.25 10.74
CA ALA A 59 -3.53 -14.10 12.04
C ALA A 59 -2.32 -15.03 12.21
N SER A 60 -2.34 -16.23 11.60
CA SER A 60 -1.20 -17.16 11.60
C SER A 60 0.04 -16.64 10.87
N ASP A 61 -0.15 -15.73 9.91
CA ASP A 61 0.94 -15.14 9.12
C ASP A 61 1.59 -13.94 9.87
N MET A 62 0.99 -13.49 10.98
CA MET A 62 1.44 -12.33 11.76
C MET A 62 2.34 -12.75 12.92
N GLY A 63 3.62 -13.01 12.62
CA GLY A 63 4.62 -13.46 13.60
C GLY A 63 5.04 -12.37 14.57
N ILE A 64 6.00 -11.55 14.14
CA ILE A 64 6.52 -10.40 14.89
C ILE A 64 6.12 -9.06 14.26
N CYS A 65 6.61 -7.94 14.79
CA CYS A 65 6.17 -6.58 14.43
C CYS A 65 6.13 -6.33 12.92
N TYR A 66 7.22 -6.62 12.21
CA TYR A 66 7.28 -6.43 10.76
C TYR A 66 6.42 -7.45 9.99
N ASP A 67 6.36 -8.72 10.41
CA ASP A 67 5.52 -9.74 9.73
C ASP A 67 4.06 -9.30 9.77
N ALA A 68 3.64 -8.78 10.93
CA ALA A 68 2.32 -8.27 11.15
C ALA A 68 2.03 -7.03 10.29
N ALA A 69 2.95 -6.06 10.24
CA ALA A 69 2.81 -4.86 9.41
C ALA A 69 2.71 -5.20 7.91
N VAL A 70 3.57 -6.08 7.40
CA VAL A 70 3.53 -6.54 6.00
C VAL A 70 2.25 -7.33 5.71
N CYS A 71 1.81 -8.15 6.66
CA CYS A 71 0.55 -8.89 6.53
C CYS A 71 -0.67 -7.95 6.53
N LEU A 72 -0.65 -6.84 7.27
CA LEU A 72 -1.68 -5.81 7.21
C LEU A 72 -1.72 -5.13 5.85
N ALA A 73 -0.57 -4.71 5.29
CA ALA A 73 -0.52 -4.15 3.93
C ALA A 73 -1.08 -5.13 2.88
N ARG A 74 -0.80 -6.43 3.03
CA ARG A 74 -1.40 -7.49 2.19
C ARG A 74 -2.91 -7.63 2.39
N SER A 75 -3.37 -7.53 3.64
CA SER A 75 -4.79 -7.63 4.01
C SER A 75 -5.59 -6.45 3.48
N GLU A 76 -4.98 -5.26 3.50
CA GLU A 76 -5.55 -4.07 2.89
C GLU A 76 -5.62 -4.18 1.36
N LYS A 77 -4.75 -5.01 0.77
CA LYS A 77 -4.43 -5.07 -0.66
C LYS A 77 -3.64 -3.84 -1.13
N ALA A 78 -2.92 -3.20 -0.22
CA ALA A 78 -1.98 -2.12 -0.51
C ALA A 78 -0.68 -2.63 -1.16
N LEU A 79 -0.29 -3.87 -0.86
CA LEU A 79 0.77 -4.58 -1.56
C LEU A 79 0.24 -5.87 -2.19
N SER A 80 0.74 -6.20 -3.38
CA SER A 80 0.46 -7.47 -4.03
C SER A 80 1.11 -8.64 -3.29
N LYS A 81 0.63 -9.87 -3.56
CA LYS A 81 1.24 -11.08 -3.00
C LYS A 81 2.73 -11.19 -3.35
N GLN A 82 3.11 -10.82 -4.57
CA GLN A 82 4.51 -10.89 -5.02
C GLN A 82 5.39 -9.89 -4.28
N GLN A 83 4.92 -8.65 -4.10
CA GLN A 83 5.63 -7.62 -3.35
C GLN A 83 5.81 -8.02 -1.89
N VAL A 84 4.78 -8.59 -1.26
CA VAL A 84 4.86 -9.11 0.11
C VAL A 84 5.91 -10.22 0.22
N THR A 85 5.91 -11.17 -0.71
CA THR A 85 6.92 -12.24 -0.72
C THR A 85 8.33 -11.67 -0.86
N TYR A 86 8.53 -10.71 -1.77
CA TYR A 86 9.83 -10.09 -2.00
C TYR A 86 10.30 -9.31 -0.76
N LEU A 87 9.43 -8.51 -0.15
CA LEU A 87 9.74 -7.74 1.06
C LEU A 87 10.09 -8.66 2.24
N LEU A 88 9.35 -9.75 2.45
CA LEU A 88 9.65 -10.72 3.50
C LEU A 88 10.93 -11.52 3.23
N ALA A 89 11.29 -11.76 1.96
CA ALA A 89 12.54 -12.40 1.59
C ALA A 89 13.75 -11.50 1.90
N ALA A 90 13.65 -10.21 1.60
CA ALA A 90 14.69 -9.23 1.93
C ALA A 90 15.08 -9.27 3.42
N MET A 91 14.13 -9.56 4.31
CA MET A 91 14.36 -9.65 5.77
C MET A 91 15.05 -10.93 6.25
N LYS A 92 15.17 -11.95 5.38
CA LYS A 92 15.73 -13.27 5.71
C LYS A 92 17.07 -13.53 5.05
N ASN A 93 17.56 -12.58 4.24
CA ASN A 93 18.80 -12.74 3.47
C ASN A 93 20.07 -12.65 4.31
N GLU A 94 19.97 -12.26 5.59
CA GLU A 94 21.09 -12.22 6.54
C GLU A 94 20.74 -13.02 7.82
N PRO A 95 21.45 -14.12 8.13
CA PRO A 95 21.17 -14.92 9.33
C PRO A 95 21.27 -14.10 10.61
N GLY A 96 20.22 -14.12 11.44
CA GLY A 96 20.19 -13.42 12.73
C GLY A 96 19.89 -11.91 12.65
N VAL A 97 19.81 -11.33 11.45
CA VAL A 97 19.50 -9.90 11.24
C VAL A 97 18.13 -9.78 10.56
N ARG A 98 17.17 -9.14 11.24
CA ARG A 98 15.79 -9.01 10.74
C ARG A 98 15.57 -7.74 9.91
N TYR A 99 16.23 -6.65 10.32
CA TYR A 99 16.29 -5.40 9.57
C TYR A 99 17.54 -5.41 8.71
N THR A 100 17.52 -6.18 7.64
CA THR A 100 18.66 -6.29 6.70
C THR A 100 18.87 -4.98 5.95
N ARG A 101 20.01 -4.84 5.28
CA ARG A 101 20.26 -3.66 4.43
C ARG A 101 19.22 -3.56 3.31
N GLU A 102 18.90 -4.69 2.69
CA GLU A 102 17.94 -4.75 1.59
C GLU A 102 16.54 -4.33 2.06
N TYR A 103 16.07 -4.83 3.22
CA TYR A 103 14.79 -4.41 3.77
C TYR A 103 14.74 -2.90 3.99
N ARG A 104 15.79 -2.31 4.58
CA ARG A 104 15.85 -0.86 4.80
C ARG A 104 15.74 -0.07 3.50
N GLN A 105 16.43 -0.52 2.46
CA GLN A 105 16.37 0.11 1.14
C GLN A 105 14.96 0.05 0.56
N LEU A 106 14.28 -1.10 0.65
CA LEU A 106 12.90 -1.24 0.18
C LEU A 106 11.92 -0.34 0.94
N MET A 107 12.21 -0.11 2.22
CA MET A 107 11.41 0.73 3.10
C MET A 107 11.84 2.21 3.07
N GLY A 108 12.79 2.61 2.21
CA GLY A 108 13.26 4.01 2.16
C GLY A 108 13.96 4.51 3.43
N VAL A 109 14.26 3.62 4.39
CA VAL A 109 14.78 4.01 5.71
C VAL A 109 16.25 4.37 5.60
N SER A 110 16.60 5.60 5.95
CA SER A 110 17.99 6.06 6.04
C SER A 110 18.75 5.32 7.15
N LEU A 111 20.07 5.17 6.97
CA LEU A 111 20.96 4.72 8.03
C LEU A 111 21.32 5.86 8.99
N ASP A 112 21.17 7.11 8.57
CA ASP A 112 21.43 8.26 9.40
C ASP A 112 20.19 8.57 10.26
N VAL A 113 20.35 8.44 11.57
CA VAL A 113 19.29 8.72 12.54
C VAL A 113 18.81 10.19 12.49
N ASN A 114 19.62 11.11 11.96
CA ASN A 114 19.25 12.51 11.82
C ASN A 114 18.24 12.75 10.68
N ASP A 115 18.10 11.80 9.74
CA ASP A 115 17.09 11.85 8.67
C ASP A 115 15.72 11.31 9.14
N LEU A 116 15.64 10.83 10.39
CA LEU A 116 14.45 10.24 10.96
C LEU A 116 13.72 11.24 11.85
N SER A 117 12.39 11.23 11.81
CA SER A 117 11.56 12.19 12.54
C SER A 117 11.47 11.83 14.04
N PRO A 118 11.52 12.81 14.95
CA PRO A 118 11.22 12.61 16.37
C PRO A 118 9.73 12.46 16.68
N VAL A 119 8.86 12.80 15.73
CA VAL A 119 7.41 12.83 15.90
C VAL A 119 6.70 12.25 14.68
N LEU A 120 5.53 11.67 14.91
CA LEU A 120 4.57 11.42 13.82
C LEU A 120 3.74 12.68 13.61
N ASN A 121 3.78 13.20 12.39
CA ASN A 121 2.93 14.29 11.93
C ASN A 121 1.88 13.72 10.96
N LEU A 122 0.59 13.82 11.31
CA LEU A 122 -0.47 13.25 10.47
C LEU A 122 -0.69 14.04 9.17
N ASP A 123 -0.27 15.30 9.10
CA ASP A 123 -0.35 16.10 7.86
C ASP A 123 0.59 15.56 6.77
N GLU A 124 1.61 14.79 7.15
CA GLU A 124 2.55 14.12 6.24
C GLU A 124 2.09 12.69 5.87
N VAL A 125 1.03 12.19 6.51
CA VAL A 125 0.47 10.86 6.26
C VAL A 125 -0.66 10.98 5.22
N THR A 126 -0.29 10.90 3.94
CA THR A 126 -1.22 11.07 2.82
C THR A 126 -1.90 9.79 2.34
N GLU A 127 -1.39 8.62 2.71
CA GLU A 127 -1.95 7.30 2.40
C GLU A 127 -1.59 6.29 3.51
N SER A 128 -1.99 5.02 3.35
CA SER A 128 -1.50 3.96 4.23
C SER A 128 0.02 3.79 4.05
N GLY A 129 0.69 3.17 5.01
CA GLY A 129 2.12 2.94 4.91
C GLY A 129 2.70 2.28 6.14
N PHE A 130 4.02 2.25 6.18
CA PHE A 130 4.77 1.62 7.27
C PHE A 130 5.43 2.67 8.12
N VAL A 131 5.49 2.44 9.42
CA VAL A 131 6.28 3.27 10.33
C VAL A 131 7.37 2.40 10.92
N ASN A 132 8.61 2.74 10.62
CA ASN A 132 9.78 2.06 11.15
C ASN A 132 10.37 2.86 12.30
N PHE A 133 10.81 2.18 13.35
CA PHE A 133 11.32 2.80 14.57
C PHE A 133 12.78 2.43 14.78
N GLN A 134 13.59 3.43 15.09
CA GLN A 134 15.02 3.32 15.35
C GLN A 134 15.36 3.98 16.68
N GLU A 135 16.22 3.35 17.46
CA GLU A 135 16.75 3.93 18.69
C GLU A 135 17.77 5.02 18.38
N THR A 136 17.75 6.12 19.12
CA THR A 136 18.76 7.20 19.01
C THR A 136 19.97 7.00 19.92
N PHE A 137 19.92 5.98 20.76
CA PHE A 137 20.99 5.59 21.67
C PHE A 137 21.46 4.18 21.30
N GLU A 138 22.65 3.80 21.77
CA GLU A 138 23.30 2.52 21.40
C GLU A 138 23.65 2.44 19.90
N ASN A 139 23.55 1.24 19.31
CA ASN A 139 23.95 0.91 17.94
C ASN A 139 23.02 1.52 16.87
N GLN A 140 22.07 2.37 17.26
CA GLN A 140 21.10 3.02 16.37
C GLN A 140 20.36 2.01 15.49
N ASN A 141 19.98 0.88 16.09
CA ASN A 141 19.32 -0.20 15.38
C ASN A 141 17.85 0.13 15.16
N MET A 142 17.31 -0.35 14.03
CA MET A 142 15.87 -0.50 13.90
C MET A 142 15.39 -1.59 14.85
N ILE A 143 14.32 -1.31 15.57
CA ILE A 143 13.80 -2.21 16.62
C ILE A 143 12.34 -2.58 16.42
N HIS A 144 11.61 -1.83 15.60
CA HIS A 144 10.18 -2.05 15.44
C HIS A 144 9.67 -1.55 14.08
N THR A 145 8.58 -2.17 13.62
CA THR A 145 7.81 -1.71 12.46
C THR A 145 6.33 -1.84 12.80
N GLY A 146 5.59 -0.75 12.60
CA GLY A 146 4.13 -0.73 12.63
C GLY A 146 3.56 -0.39 11.26
N TYR A 147 2.24 -0.44 11.16
CA TYR A 147 1.49 -0.09 9.97
C TYR A 147 0.54 1.07 10.27
N ILE A 148 0.52 2.05 9.39
CA ILE A 148 -0.43 3.14 9.40
C ILE A 148 -1.46 2.86 8.30
N GLN A 149 -2.73 2.86 8.68
CA GLN A 149 -3.82 2.82 7.72
C GLN A 149 -4.41 4.22 7.58
N VAL A 150 -4.55 4.71 6.35
CA VAL A 150 -5.47 5.80 6.04
C VAL A 150 -6.71 5.18 5.40
N THR A 151 -7.83 5.33 6.09
CA THR A 151 -9.10 4.72 5.70
C THR A 151 -9.81 5.51 4.60
N SER A 152 -10.85 4.91 4.01
CA SER A 152 -11.66 5.54 2.96
C SER A 152 -12.38 6.82 3.38
N ASP A 153 -12.58 6.99 4.69
CA ASP A 153 -13.18 8.15 5.35
C ASP A 153 -12.15 9.13 5.92
N GLY A 154 -10.85 8.89 5.67
CA GLY A 154 -9.76 9.78 6.07
C GLY A 154 -9.31 9.64 7.52
N GLU A 155 -9.82 8.64 8.26
CA GLU A 155 -9.29 8.32 9.59
C GLU A 155 -7.95 7.59 9.49
N THR A 156 -7.04 7.93 10.40
CA THR A 156 -5.71 7.31 10.47
C THR A 156 -5.60 6.39 11.67
N PHE A 157 -5.21 5.14 11.43
CA PHE A 157 -5.03 4.13 12.47
C PHE A 157 -3.59 3.64 12.53
N PHE A 158 -3.05 3.49 13.73
CA PHE A 158 -1.79 2.80 13.99
C PHE A 158 -2.04 1.36 14.41
N TYR A 159 -1.35 0.44 13.75
CA TYR A 159 -1.35 -0.98 14.05
C TYR A 159 0.05 -1.45 14.37
N HIS A 160 0.19 -2.22 15.44
CA HIS A 160 1.47 -2.83 15.78
C HIS A 160 1.32 -4.13 16.56
N ALA A 161 2.39 -4.93 16.58
CA ALA A 161 2.48 -6.18 17.33
C ALA A 161 3.78 -6.23 18.13
N ASN A 162 3.74 -6.86 19.31
CA ASN A 162 4.89 -7.06 20.21
C ASN A 162 5.54 -5.77 20.75
N GLY A 163 4.80 -4.65 20.78
CA GLY A 163 5.25 -3.35 21.29
C GLY A 163 4.69 -2.99 22.66
N HIS A 164 4.88 -3.84 23.68
CA HIS A 164 4.21 -3.71 24.99
C HIS A 164 4.36 -2.33 25.66
N THR A 165 5.52 -1.67 25.48
CA THR A 165 5.72 -0.30 26.00
C THR A 165 4.94 0.74 25.20
N GLY A 166 4.81 0.59 23.89
CA GLY A 166 3.96 1.44 23.05
C GLY A 166 2.49 1.33 23.45
N ASP A 167 2.00 0.10 23.68
CA ASP A 167 0.64 -0.13 24.17
C ASP A 167 0.38 0.62 25.49
N THR A 168 1.33 0.59 26.42
CA THR A 168 1.22 1.27 27.73
C THR A 168 1.03 2.77 27.59
N PHE A 169 1.75 3.42 26.67
CA PHE A 169 1.60 4.85 26.42
C PHE A 169 0.29 5.17 25.69
N LEU A 170 -0.01 4.41 24.65
CA LEU A 170 -1.21 4.62 23.83
C LEU A 170 -2.49 4.41 24.65
N MET A 171 -2.49 3.49 25.61
CA MET A 171 -3.66 3.20 26.46
C MET A 171 -3.71 4.05 27.74
N ARG A 172 -2.75 4.96 27.97
CA ARG A 172 -2.69 5.70 29.23
C ARG A 172 -3.93 6.55 29.45
N GLY A 173 -4.72 6.22 30.48
CA GLY A 173 -5.97 6.91 30.80
C GLY A 173 -7.20 6.40 30.05
N ASP A 174 -7.03 5.38 29.20
CA ASP A 174 -8.14 4.71 28.53
C ASP A 174 -8.74 3.62 29.43
N ALA A 175 -10.06 3.50 29.43
CA ALA A 175 -10.77 2.43 30.14
C ALA A 175 -10.89 1.14 29.30
N GLU A 176 -10.79 1.27 27.97
CA GLU A 176 -11.01 0.18 27.04
C GLU A 176 -9.69 -0.40 26.50
N MET A 177 -9.68 -1.71 26.29
CA MET A 177 -8.58 -2.39 25.62
C MET A 177 -8.58 -2.06 24.12
N PRO A 178 -7.42 -2.01 23.46
CA PRO A 178 -7.35 -1.78 22.03
C PRO A 178 -8.08 -2.89 21.26
N VAL A 179 -8.72 -2.49 20.16
CA VAL A 179 -9.28 -3.45 19.22
C VAL A 179 -8.15 -4.21 18.55
N GLN A 180 -8.25 -5.53 18.47
CA GLN A 180 -7.27 -6.36 17.76
C GLN A 180 -7.64 -6.55 16.30
N ALA A 181 -6.65 -6.54 15.41
CA ALA A 181 -6.77 -6.95 14.01
C ALA A 181 -5.68 -8.00 13.71
N GLY A 182 -6.09 -9.26 13.55
CA GLY A 182 -5.17 -10.39 13.58
C GLY A 182 -4.39 -10.44 14.89
N ARG A 183 -3.06 -10.34 14.83
CA ARG A 183 -2.18 -10.30 16.02
C ARG A 183 -1.66 -8.90 16.35
N THR A 184 -2.31 -7.87 15.81
CA THR A 184 -1.97 -6.46 16.07
C THR A 184 -2.99 -5.78 16.96
N ASN A 185 -2.53 -4.83 17.77
CA ASN A 185 -3.40 -3.86 18.43
C ASN A 185 -3.60 -2.67 17.49
N ARG A 186 -4.85 -2.18 17.40
CA ARG A 186 -5.27 -1.07 16.55
C ARG A 186 -5.65 0.14 17.39
N TYR A 187 -5.12 1.30 17.01
CA TYR A 187 -5.38 2.59 17.66
C TYR A 187 -5.80 3.64 16.64
N LEU A 188 -6.95 4.27 16.83
CA LEU A 188 -7.31 5.49 16.10
C LEU A 188 -6.40 6.63 16.57
N LEU A 189 -5.70 7.28 15.66
CA LEU A 189 -4.80 8.39 15.96
C LEU A 189 -5.54 9.72 16.07
N THR A 190 -6.40 9.84 17.09
CA THR A 190 -6.97 11.14 17.49
C THR A 190 -5.86 12.09 17.97
N PRO A 191 -6.11 13.41 18.07
CA PRO A 191 -5.10 14.35 18.58
C PRO A 191 -4.51 13.95 19.96
N ASP A 192 -5.33 13.44 20.88
CA ASP A 192 -4.87 12.91 22.16
C ASP A 192 -3.98 11.67 21.98
N LYS A 193 -4.42 10.70 21.15
CA LYS A 193 -3.66 9.48 20.91
C LYS A 193 -2.33 9.76 20.21
N LEU A 194 -2.30 10.70 19.28
CA LEU A 194 -1.10 11.17 18.60
C LEU A 194 -0.14 11.83 19.58
N GLY A 195 -0.64 12.66 20.51
CA GLY A 195 0.15 13.21 21.61
C GLY A 195 0.81 12.11 22.45
N LYS A 196 0.05 11.08 22.85
CA LYS A 196 0.56 9.91 23.59
C LYS A 196 1.60 9.12 22.78
N PHE A 197 1.38 8.95 21.48
CA PHE A 197 2.34 8.32 20.57
C PHE A 197 3.66 9.09 20.50
N ASN A 198 3.60 10.41 20.35
CA ASN A 198 4.80 11.25 20.27
C ASN A 198 5.55 11.33 21.63
N LEU A 199 4.83 11.31 22.75
CA LEU A 199 5.44 11.17 24.08
C LEU A 199 6.13 9.82 24.26
N TRP A 200 5.57 8.75 23.67
CA TRP A 200 6.22 7.44 23.66
C TRP A 200 7.55 7.49 22.89
N LEU A 201 7.57 8.09 21.69
CA LEU A 201 8.79 8.28 20.90
C LEU A 201 9.86 9.03 21.69
N GLU A 202 9.49 10.15 22.31
CA GLU A 202 10.39 10.96 23.12
C GLU A 202 10.94 10.17 24.32
N SER A 203 10.08 9.59 25.14
CA SER A 203 10.46 8.88 26.36
C SER A 203 11.34 7.65 26.11
N ARG A 204 11.16 7.01 24.95
CA ARG A 204 11.94 5.86 24.52
C ARG A 204 13.11 6.24 23.62
N ARG A 205 13.34 7.55 23.40
CA ARG A 205 14.42 8.06 22.56
C ARG A 205 14.42 7.42 21.18
N LEU A 206 13.24 7.27 20.60
CA LEU A 206 13.03 6.71 19.28
C LEU A 206 12.96 7.82 18.23
N ARG A 207 13.32 7.44 17.01
CA ARG A 207 12.97 8.16 15.79
C ARG A 207 12.18 7.24 14.89
N ILE A 208 11.39 7.85 14.03
CA ILE A 208 10.58 7.14 13.07
C ILE A 208 10.88 7.55 11.64
N HIS A 209 10.60 6.62 10.74
CA HIS A 209 10.46 6.90 9.33
C HIS A 209 9.16 6.31 8.84
N TYR A 210 8.29 7.17 8.33
CA TYR A 210 7.05 6.79 7.70
C TYR A 210 7.28 6.63 6.20
N THR A 211 6.95 5.46 5.67
CA THR A 211 7.09 5.13 4.25
C THR A 211 5.72 4.81 3.67
N PRO A 212 5.20 5.65 2.76
CA PRO A 212 3.95 5.37 2.06
C PRO A 212 4.00 4.06 1.27
N VAL A 213 2.88 3.35 1.15
CA VAL A 213 2.86 2.07 0.39
C VAL A 213 3.21 2.26 -1.09
N SER A 214 2.86 3.40 -1.70
CA SER A 214 3.25 3.68 -3.09
C SER A 214 4.78 3.72 -3.26
N GLU A 215 5.49 4.30 -2.30
CA GLU A 215 6.95 4.34 -2.28
C GLU A 215 7.55 2.94 -2.08
N VAL A 216 7.07 2.18 -1.09
CA VAL A 216 7.51 0.78 -0.87
C VAL A 216 7.28 -0.06 -2.13
N SER A 217 6.12 0.10 -2.77
CA SER A 217 5.76 -0.56 -4.03
C SER A 217 6.73 -0.22 -5.16
N ALA A 218 7.09 1.07 -5.30
CA ALA A 218 8.06 1.55 -6.28
C ALA A 218 9.46 0.99 -6.03
N ASN A 219 9.93 1.01 -4.78
CA ASN A 219 11.23 0.48 -4.38
C ASN A 219 11.33 -1.04 -4.64
N ILE A 220 10.28 -1.80 -4.32
CA ILE A 220 10.21 -3.24 -4.63
C ILE A 220 10.26 -3.46 -6.15
N THR A 221 9.50 -2.68 -6.92
CA THR A 221 9.48 -2.82 -8.38
C THR A 221 10.86 -2.52 -8.98
N ALA A 222 11.56 -1.50 -8.46
CA ALA A 222 12.93 -1.19 -8.86
C ALA A 222 13.91 -2.31 -8.48
N GLY A 223 13.85 -2.82 -7.24
CA GLY A 223 14.70 -3.92 -6.77
C GLY A 223 14.50 -5.22 -7.55
N MET A 224 13.25 -5.56 -7.86
CA MET A 224 12.92 -6.73 -8.67
C MET A 224 13.47 -6.66 -10.11
N ARG A 225 13.55 -5.46 -10.70
CA ARG A 225 14.12 -5.27 -12.05
C ARG A 225 15.63 -5.48 -12.10
N LEU A 226 16.33 -5.21 -11.00
CA LEU A 226 17.78 -5.38 -10.90
C LEU A 226 18.21 -6.83 -10.65
N ALA A 227 17.27 -7.70 -10.28
CA ALA A 227 17.51 -9.12 -9.99
C ALA A 227 17.28 -10.06 -11.20
N LEU A 228 16.84 -9.53 -12.34
CA LEU A 228 16.63 -10.22 -13.61
C LEU A 228 17.76 -9.89 -14.60
#